data_AF-A0A9Q0VJ91-F1
#
_entry.id   AF-A0A9Q0VJ91-F1
#
_cell.length_a   1.000
_cell.length_b   1.000
_cell.length_c   1.000
_cell.angle_alpha   90.00
_cell.angle_beta   90.00
_cell.angle_gamma   90.00
#
_symmetry.space_group_name_H-M   'P 1'
#
loop_
_entity.id
_entity.type
_entity.pdbx_description
1 polymer ?
#
loop_
_entity_poly.entity_id
_entity_poly.type
_entity_poly.pdbx_seq_one_letter_code
_entity_poly.pdbx_strand_id
1 'polypeptide(L)'
;MVDRVGKFFRSNLDLSVCRDACLYSWEHKVPLIAFSNDRCLTLFEHPLVDSLHTVYHEPKAEIMPSVEDLLSAVDIQKMIFLDTAEGVATNLRPFWSEATGGRANVVQAVPDMLEIVPPGTSKGSGVKLLLDHLGITAKEVMAIGDGENDIEMLELASLGIALSNGSEKTKAVANVIGASNDEDGVASAIYQYAF
;
A
#
# COMPACT_ATOMS: atom_id res chain seq x y z
N MET A 1 12.90 -6.87 19.25
CA MET A 1 13.74 -8.07 19.39
C MET A 1 13.57 -8.82 18.09
N VAL A 2 14.61 -8.95 17.26
CA VAL A 2 14.49 -9.58 15.93
C VAL A 2 14.47 -11.08 16.13
N ASP A 3 13.42 -11.75 15.64
CA ASP A 3 13.33 -13.20 15.72
C ASP A 3 14.40 -13.84 14.83
N ARG A 4 14.78 -15.09 15.12
CA ARG A 4 15.85 -15.85 14.46
C ARG A 4 15.69 -16.06 12.93
N VAL A 5 14.65 -15.47 12.32
CA VAL A 5 14.28 -15.53 10.90
C VAL A 5 14.43 -14.16 10.20
N GLY A 6 14.94 -13.11 10.87
CA GLY A 6 15.12 -11.78 10.25
C GLY A 6 13.81 -11.00 10.06
N LYS A 7 12.70 -11.43 10.68
CA LYS A 7 11.44 -10.68 10.67
C LYS A 7 11.50 -9.56 11.70
N PHE A 8 11.46 -8.32 11.21
CA PHE A 8 11.62 -7.11 12.00
C PHE A 8 10.29 -6.55 12.52
N PHE A 9 9.22 -6.63 11.71
CA PHE A 9 7.87 -6.18 12.06
C PHE A 9 6.84 -6.89 11.17
N ARG A 10 5.65 -7.16 11.72
CA ARG A 10 4.48 -7.62 10.95
C ARG A 10 3.21 -7.10 11.63
N SER A 11 2.29 -6.60 10.82
CA SER A 11 0.92 -6.28 11.23
C SER A 11 -0.05 -6.98 10.29
N ASN A 12 -1.15 -7.47 10.83
CA ASN A 12 -2.21 -8.13 10.08
C ASN A 12 -3.50 -7.31 10.23
N LEU A 13 -4.36 -7.36 9.21
CA LEU A 13 -5.69 -6.78 9.28
C LEU A 13 -6.54 -7.55 10.29
N ASP A 14 -7.44 -6.84 10.95
CA ASP A 14 -8.46 -7.46 11.80
C ASP A 14 -9.35 -8.36 10.94
N LEU A 15 -9.61 -9.58 11.40
CA LEU A 15 -10.38 -10.57 10.66
C LEU A 15 -11.80 -10.09 10.33
N SER A 16 -12.38 -9.24 11.17
CA SER A 16 -13.69 -8.62 10.90
C SER A 16 -13.62 -7.67 9.70
N VAL A 17 -12.57 -6.85 9.59
CA VAL A 17 -12.36 -5.97 8.42
C VAL A 17 -12.15 -6.79 7.16
N CYS A 18 -11.35 -7.86 7.24
CA CYS A 18 -11.15 -8.76 6.10
C CYS A 18 -12.46 -9.41 5.65
N ARG A 19 -13.27 -9.88 6.60
CA ARG A 19 -14.59 -10.45 6.30
C ARG A 19 -15.51 -9.42 5.64
N ASP A 20 -15.62 -8.23 6.22
CA ASP A 20 -16.45 -7.14 5.68
C ASP A 20 -16.03 -6.84 4.22
N ALA A 21 -14.72 -6.76 3.95
CA ALA A 21 -14.18 -6.49 2.62
C ALA A 21 -14.45 -7.63 1.62
N CYS A 22 -14.24 -8.88 2.04
CA CYS A 22 -14.55 -10.05 1.21
C CYS A 22 -16.04 -10.15 0.88
N LEU A 23 -16.93 -9.92 1.84
CA LEU A 23 -18.38 -9.92 1.62
C LEU A 23 -18.78 -8.81 0.66
N TYR A 24 -18.28 -7.59 0.85
CA TYR A 24 -18.53 -6.47 -0.06
C TYR A 24 -18.07 -6.81 -1.49
N SER A 25 -16.86 -7.35 -1.66
CA SER A 25 -16.33 -7.79 -2.95
C SER A 25 -17.28 -8.80 -3.62
N TRP A 26 -17.72 -9.80 -2.86
CA TRP A 26 -18.58 -10.87 -3.36
C TRP A 26 -19.97 -10.39 -3.77
N GLU A 27 -20.59 -9.55 -2.93
CA GLU A 27 -21.94 -9.02 -3.12
C GLU A 27 -22.01 -8.01 -4.27
N HIS A 28 -21.04 -7.09 -4.33
CA HIS A 28 -21.00 -6.02 -5.31
C HIS A 28 -20.24 -6.37 -6.60
N LYS A 29 -19.63 -7.57 -6.66
CA LYS A 29 -18.77 -8.00 -7.77
C LYS A 29 -17.61 -7.05 -8.05
N VAL A 30 -17.11 -6.39 -7.01
CA VAL A 30 -15.91 -5.55 -7.08
C VAL A 30 -14.68 -6.43 -6.83
N PRO A 31 -13.74 -6.55 -7.78
CA PRO A 31 -12.57 -7.38 -7.62
C PRO A 31 -11.69 -6.92 -6.46
N LEU A 32 -11.16 -7.91 -5.73
CA LEU A 32 -10.42 -7.73 -4.50
C LEU A 32 -9.27 -8.74 -4.46
N ILE A 33 -8.10 -8.28 -4.02
CA ILE A 33 -6.95 -9.16 -3.73
C ILE A 33 -6.56 -9.01 -2.27
N ALA A 34 -6.44 -10.13 -1.56
CA ALA A 34 -5.85 -10.21 -0.24
C ALA A 34 -4.39 -10.66 -0.33
N PHE A 35 -3.49 -9.91 0.29
CA PHE A 35 -2.06 -10.18 0.32
C PHE A 35 -1.68 -10.84 1.64
N SER A 36 -0.96 -11.95 1.54
CA SER A 36 -0.38 -12.70 2.66
C SER A 36 1.06 -13.10 2.34
N ASN A 37 2.03 -12.31 2.79
CA ASN A 37 3.46 -12.50 2.45
C ASN A 37 3.60 -12.60 0.92
N ASP A 38 4.09 -13.73 0.40
CA ASP A 38 4.32 -13.97 -1.03
C ASP A 38 3.09 -14.55 -1.76
N ARG A 39 1.91 -14.57 -1.11
CA ARG A 39 0.66 -15.09 -1.68
C ARG A 39 -0.36 -13.98 -1.89
N CYS A 40 -1.04 -14.07 -3.02
CA CYS A 40 -2.19 -13.24 -3.38
C CYS A 40 -3.42 -14.14 -3.48
N LEU A 41 -4.54 -13.76 -2.87
CA LEU A 41 -5.78 -14.52 -2.88
C LEU A 41 -6.92 -13.63 -3.38
N THR A 42 -7.86 -14.18 -4.15
CA THR A 42 -9.08 -13.49 -4.61
C THR A 42 -10.29 -14.41 -4.51
N LEU A 43 -11.51 -13.88 -4.66
CA LEU A 43 -12.74 -14.67 -4.60
C LEU A 43 -13.25 -15.10 -5.98
N PHE A 44 -12.81 -14.43 -7.05
CA PHE A 44 -13.25 -14.72 -8.41
C PHE A 44 -12.26 -14.19 -9.44
N GLU A 45 -12.32 -14.76 -10.64
CA GLU A 45 -11.55 -14.27 -11.79
C GLU A 45 -12.05 -12.91 -12.24
N HIS A 46 -11.11 -12.00 -12.54
CA HIS A 46 -11.42 -10.70 -13.10
C HIS A 46 -10.21 -10.13 -13.88
N PRO A 47 -10.39 -9.46 -15.02
CA PRO A 47 -9.28 -8.89 -15.79
C PRO A 47 -8.39 -7.93 -14.99
N LEU A 48 -8.98 -7.14 -14.08
CA LEU A 48 -8.22 -6.28 -13.16
C LEU A 48 -7.40 -7.07 -12.13
N VAL A 49 -7.86 -8.25 -11.70
CA VAL A 49 -7.05 -9.11 -10.82
C VAL A 49 -5.84 -9.65 -11.59
N ASP A 50 -6.05 -10.07 -12.85
CA ASP A 50 -4.97 -10.55 -13.71
C ASP A 50 -3.99 -9.44 -14.11
N SER A 51 -4.42 -8.17 -14.15
CA SER A 51 -3.54 -7.05 -14.47
C SER A 51 -2.46 -6.83 -13.40
N LEU A 52 -2.72 -7.16 -12.13
CA LEU A 52 -1.71 -7.09 -11.08
C LEU A 52 -0.55 -8.05 -11.34
N HIS A 53 -0.84 -9.25 -11.85
CA HIS A 53 0.21 -10.19 -12.24
C HIS A 53 0.93 -9.77 -13.53
N THR A 54 0.17 -9.34 -14.54
CA THR A 54 0.72 -9.13 -15.90
C THR A 54 1.39 -7.77 -16.09
N VAL A 55 0.93 -6.73 -15.38
CA VAL A 55 1.44 -5.35 -15.46
C VAL A 55 2.33 -5.02 -14.26
N TYR A 56 1.90 -5.37 -13.05
CA TYR A 56 2.63 -5.03 -11.81
C TYR A 56 3.55 -6.15 -11.31
N HIS A 57 3.59 -7.28 -12.02
CA HIS A 57 4.44 -8.43 -11.71
C HIS A 57 4.25 -9.02 -10.31
N GLU A 58 3.05 -8.85 -9.74
CA GLU A 58 2.67 -9.48 -8.48
C GLU A 58 2.50 -10.99 -8.65
N PRO A 59 2.56 -11.79 -7.56
CA PRO A 59 2.19 -13.19 -7.59
C PRO A 59 0.77 -13.37 -8.14
N LYS A 60 0.58 -14.40 -8.98
CA LYS A 60 -0.75 -14.71 -9.53
C LYS A 60 -1.72 -15.03 -8.38
N ALA A 61 -2.87 -14.36 -8.36
CA ALA A 61 -3.86 -14.55 -7.32
C ALA A 61 -4.48 -15.96 -7.38
N GLU A 62 -4.50 -16.64 -6.24
CA GLU A 62 -5.21 -17.89 -6.03
C GLU A 62 -6.70 -17.60 -5.84
N ILE A 63 -7.56 -18.27 -6.61
CA ILE A 63 -9.02 -18.10 -6.49
C ILE A 63 -9.51 -19.00 -5.36
N MET A 64 -10.12 -18.38 -4.36
CA MET A 64 -10.65 -19.04 -3.19
C MET A 64 -12.14 -19.35 -3.38
N PRO A 65 -12.61 -20.56 -3.01
CA PRO A 65 -13.99 -20.98 -3.30
C PRO A 65 -15.05 -20.28 -2.45
N SER A 66 -14.67 -19.74 -1.28
CA SER A 66 -15.55 -18.98 -0.41
C SER A 66 -14.78 -17.93 0.39
N VAL A 67 -15.52 -17.03 1.04
CA VAL A 67 -14.96 -16.05 1.98
C VAL A 67 -14.31 -16.79 3.16
N GLU A 68 -14.93 -17.84 3.67
CA GLU A 68 -14.43 -18.66 4.77
C GLU A 68 -13.10 -19.35 4.41
N ASP A 69 -12.99 -19.87 3.18
CA ASP A 69 -11.75 -20.49 2.70
C ASP A 69 -10.62 -19.46 2.56
N LEU A 70 -10.93 -18.26 2.06
CA LEU A 70 -9.94 -17.18 1.95
C LEU A 70 -9.44 -16.74 3.33
N LEU A 71 -10.35 -16.48 4.26
CA LEU A 71 -10.03 -15.97 5.60
C LEU A 71 -9.32 -17.00 6.50
N SER A 72 -9.52 -18.30 6.24
CA SER A 72 -8.87 -19.38 7.01
C SER A 72 -7.53 -19.82 6.41
N ALA A 73 -7.26 -19.50 5.14
CA ALA A 73 -6.05 -19.92 4.46
C ALA A 73 -4.79 -19.19 4.95
N VAL A 74 -4.91 -17.91 5.35
CA VAL A 74 -3.78 -17.03 5.62
C VAL A 74 -4.10 -15.88 6.58
N ASP A 75 -3.06 -15.35 7.24
CA ASP A 75 -3.13 -14.02 7.84
C ASP A 75 -2.91 -12.94 6.78
N ILE A 76 -3.84 -12.00 6.67
CA ILE A 76 -3.85 -10.97 5.62
C ILE A 76 -3.16 -9.70 6.13
N GLN A 77 -2.16 -9.18 5.41
CA GLN A 77 -1.53 -7.89 5.77
C GLN A 77 -2.08 -6.69 5.00
N LYS A 78 -2.69 -6.92 3.83
CA LYS A 78 -3.26 -5.86 3.00
C LYS A 78 -4.36 -6.43 2.13
N MET A 79 -5.36 -5.62 1.83
CA MET A 79 -6.34 -5.92 0.79
C MET A 79 -6.42 -4.77 -0.20
N ILE A 80 -6.60 -5.08 -1.48
CA ILE A 80 -6.73 -4.07 -2.54
C ILE A 80 -8.02 -4.30 -3.29
N PHE A 81 -8.91 -3.31 -3.27
CA PHE A 81 -10.03 -3.25 -4.20
C PHE A 81 -9.58 -2.62 -5.51
N LEU A 82 -10.09 -3.16 -6.62
CA LEU A 82 -9.74 -2.75 -7.97
C LEU A 82 -11.01 -2.26 -8.68
N ASP A 83 -10.97 -1.06 -9.24
CA ASP A 83 -12.08 -0.48 -10.01
C ASP A 83 -11.52 0.63 -10.91
N THR A 84 -12.33 1.22 -11.77
CA THR A 84 -11.99 2.48 -12.45
C THR A 84 -11.61 3.56 -11.45
N ALA A 85 -10.76 4.51 -11.87
CA ALA A 85 -10.38 5.64 -11.01
C ALA A 85 -11.58 6.44 -10.48
N GLU A 86 -12.62 6.59 -11.31
CA GLU A 86 -13.89 7.20 -10.90
C GLU A 86 -14.63 6.35 -9.86
N GLY A 87 -14.72 5.02 -10.07
CA GLY A 87 -15.35 4.09 -9.13
C GLY A 87 -14.65 4.08 -7.77
N VAL A 88 -13.32 4.10 -7.75
CA VAL A 88 -12.55 4.23 -6.51
C VAL A 88 -12.85 5.55 -5.81
N ALA A 89 -12.79 6.67 -6.53
CA ALA A 89 -12.94 8.00 -5.94
C ALA A 89 -14.37 8.28 -5.43
N THR A 90 -15.39 7.79 -6.15
CA THR A 90 -16.80 8.11 -5.87
C THR A 90 -17.51 7.08 -5.01
N ASN A 91 -17.09 5.80 -5.06
CA ASN A 91 -17.77 4.72 -4.36
C ASN A 91 -16.89 4.11 -3.26
N LEU A 92 -15.76 3.52 -3.65
CA LEU A 92 -14.97 2.69 -2.74
C LEU A 92 -14.32 3.51 -1.62
N ARG A 93 -13.63 4.60 -1.96
CA ARG A 93 -12.88 5.39 -0.97
C ARG A 93 -13.81 6.03 0.07
N PRO A 94 -14.93 6.70 -0.29
CA PRO A 94 -15.86 7.23 0.70
C PRO A 94 -16.45 6.15 1.60
N PHE A 95 -16.93 5.04 1.01
CA PHE A 95 -17.53 3.95 1.76
C PHE A 95 -16.55 3.33 2.76
N TRP A 96 -15.35 2.95 2.31
CA TRP A 96 -14.39 2.27 3.17
C TRP A 96 -13.76 3.20 4.21
N SER A 97 -13.61 4.49 3.91
CA SER A 97 -13.15 5.46 4.92
C SER A 97 -14.08 5.51 6.14
N GLU A 98 -15.39 5.31 5.94
CA GLU A 98 -16.36 5.21 7.03
C GLU A 98 -16.44 3.78 7.60
N ALA A 99 -16.57 2.76 6.75
CA ALA A 99 -16.84 1.38 7.14
C ALA A 99 -15.71 0.73 7.95
N THR A 100 -14.45 1.17 7.75
CA THR A 100 -13.35 0.70 8.58
C THR A 100 -13.54 1.06 10.05
N GLY A 101 -14.21 2.17 10.37
CA GLY A 101 -14.44 2.61 11.75
C GLY A 101 -13.15 2.75 12.56
N GLY A 102 -12.03 3.08 11.90
CA GLY A 102 -10.70 3.15 12.50
C GLY A 102 -10.03 1.79 12.78
N ARG A 103 -10.66 0.67 12.45
CA ARG A 103 -10.08 -0.68 12.56
C ARG A 103 -9.03 -0.96 11.48
N ALA A 104 -8.96 -0.12 10.45
CA ALA A 104 -7.99 -0.18 9.37
C ALA A 104 -7.83 1.21 8.74
N ASN A 105 -6.72 1.42 8.03
CA ASN A 105 -6.47 2.61 7.24
C ASN A 105 -6.84 2.36 5.78
N VAL A 106 -7.33 3.40 5.12
CA VAL A 106 -7.61 3.42 3.67
C VAL A 106 -6.59 4.33 3.01
N VAL A 107 -5.79 3.78 2.09
CA VAL A 107 -4.76 4.51 1.37
C VAL A 107 -4.81 4.19 -0.12
N GLN A 108 -4.16 5.00 -0.94
CA GLN A 108 -4.24 4.89 -2.40
C GLN A 108 -2.92 5.26 -3.07
N ALA A 109 -2.18 4.29 -3.59
CA ALA A 109 -0.98 4.55 -4.39
C ALA A 109 -1.32 5.01 -5.81
N VAL A 110 -2.25 4.30 -6.47
CA VAL A 110 -2.63 4.52 -7.87
C VAL A 110 -4.14 4.77 -8.00
N PRO A 111 -4.61 5.52 -9.01
CA PRO A 111 -6.00 5.99 -9.07
C PRO A 111 -7.09 4.90 -9.07
N ASP A 112 -6.79 3.72 -9.60
CA ASP A 112 -7.70 2.59 -9.82
C ASP A 112 -7.60 1.49 -8.73
N MET A 113 -6.83 1.74 -7.67
CA MET A 113 -6.64 0.78 -6.58
C MET A 113 -6.86 1.42 -5.21
N LEU A 114 -7.77 0.86 -4.42
CA LEU A 114 -7.98 1.25 -3.02
C LEU A 114 -7.35 0.21 -2.09
N GLU A 115 -6.39 0.63 -1.28
CA GLU A 115 -5.71 -0.24 -0.32
C GLU A 115 -6.34 -0.12 1.07
N ILE A 116 -6.62 -1.26 1.69
CA ILE A 116 -6.99 -1.39 3.11
C ILE A 116 -5.80 -2.04 3.82
N VAL A 117 -5.26 -1.33 4.81
CA VAL A 117 -4.07 -1.75 5.58
C VAL A 117 -4.34 -1.66 7.08
N PRO A 118 -3.58 -2.36 7.94
CA PRO A 118 -3.79 -2.33 9.37
C PRO A 118 -3.69 -0.91 9.95
N PRO A 119 -4.41 -0.61 11.03
CA PRO A 119 -4.41 0.72 11.62
C PRO A 119 -3.01 1.07 12.12
N GLY A 120 -2.62 2.34 11.94
CA GLY A 120 -1.29 2.82 12.31
C GLY A 120 -0.13 2.27 11.47
N THR A 121 -0.42 1.57 10.35
CA THR A 121 0.59 1.11 9.41
C THR A 121 0.69 2.05 8.21
N SER A 122 1.90 2.50 7.93
CA SER A 122 2.29 3.32 6.77
C SER A 122 3.75 3.09 6.40
N LYS A 123 4.18 3.53 5.20
CA LYS A 123 5.62 3.53 4.83
C LYS A 123 6.44 4.34 5.83
N GLY A 124 5.93 5.50 6.28
CA GLY A 124 6.58 6.34 7.30
C GLY A 124 6.77 5.61 8.64
N SER A 125 5.74 4.92 9.13
CA SER A 125 5.82 4.11 10.36
C SER A 125 6.86 2.98 10.24
N GLY A 126 6.94 2.34 9.07
CA GLY A 126 7.90 1.28 8.78
C GLY A 126 9.34 1.79 8.77
N VAL A 127 9.57 2.92 8.09
CA VAL A 127 10.88 3.60 8.10
C VAL A 127 11.26 4.00 9.53
N LYS A 128 10.36 4.65 10.28
CA LYS A 128 10.63 5.04 11.67
C LYS A 128 11.06 3.84 12.53
N LEU A 129 10.34 2.72 12.45
CA LEU A 129 10.69 1.50 13.18
C LEU A 129 12.11 1.03 12.80
N LEU A 130 12.45 1.04 11.51
CA LEU A 130 13.78 0.65 11.03
C LEU A 130 14.88 1.58 11.57
N LEU A 131 14.65 2.90 11.54
CA LEU A 131 15.58 3.89 12.07
C LEU A 131 15.85 3.70 13.56
N ASP A 132 14.79 3.49 14.36
CA ASP A 132 14.89 3.23 15.80
C ASP A 132 15.75 1.98 16.08
N HIS A 133 15.67 0.95 15.24
CA HIS A 133 16.47 -0.26 15.37
C HIS A 133 17.93 -0.07 14.99
N LEU A 134 18.19 0.73 13.95
CA LEU A 134 19.55 1.04 13.50
C LEU A 134 20.23 2.09 14.37
N GLY A 135 19.50 2.77 15.25
CA GLY A 135 20.01 3.92 16.01
C GLY A 135 20.30 5.13 15.12
N ILE A 136 19.64 5.20 13.96
CA ILE A 136 19.77 6.28 12.98
C ILE A 136 18.65 7.29 13.21
N THR A 137 18.92 8.56 12.98
CA THR A 137 17.89 9.59 13.10
C THR A 137 17.29 9.92 11.74
N ALA A 138 16.04 10.39 11.70
CA ALA A 138 15.41 10.84 10.45
C ALA A 138 16.17 12.00 9.78
N LYS A 139 17.10 12.66 10.49
CA LYS A 139 18.00 13.69 9.95
C LYS A 139 18.95 13.15 8.88
N GLU A 140 19.22 11.86 8.89
CA GLU A 140 20.15 11.17 7.99
C GLU A 140 19.41 10.44 6.86
N VAL A 141 18.11 10.72 6.68
CA VAL A 141 17.24 10.00 5.75
C VAL A 141 16.82 10.89 4.60
N MET A 142 17.08 10.41 3.40
CA MET A 142 16.41 10.87 2.18
C MET A 142 15.29 9.88 1.82
N ALA A 143 14.10 10.38 1.54
CA ALA A 143 12.97 9.61 1.08
C ALA A 143 12.54 10.10 -0.31
N ILE A 144 12.21 9.18 -1.22
CA ILE A 144 11.74 9.46 -2.57
C ILE A 144 10.42 8.72 -2.78
N GLY A 145 9.41 9.38 -3.34
CA GLY A 145 8.09 8.76 -3.57
C GLY A 145 7.21 9.56 -4.53
N ASP A 146 6.03 9.03 -4.83
CA ASP A 146 5.11 9.59 -5.83
C ASP A 146 3.62 9.36 -5.50
N GLY A 147 3.30 8.39 -4.64
CA GLY A 147 1.93 8.04 -4.25
C GLY A 147 1.46 8.66 -2.91
N GLU A 148 0.15 8.55 -2.61
CA GLU A 148 -0.41 9.00 -1.31
C GLU A 148 0.22 8.22 -0.15
N ASN A 149 0.54 6.93 -0.37
CA ASN A 149 1.16 6.08 0.64
C ASN A 149 2.62 6.42 0.96
N ASP A 150 3.26 7.33 0.19
CA ASP A 150 4.61 7.84 0.45
C ASP A 150 4.64 9.08 1.36
N ILE A 151 3.52 9.80 1.49
CA ILE A 151 3.44 11.10 2.17
C ILE A 151 4.10 11.06 3.55
N GLU A 152 3.71 10.11 4.41
CA GLU A 152 4.25 10.02 5.76
C GLU A 152 5.76 9.75 5.82
N MET A 153 6.31 9.05 4.82
CA MET A 153 7.75 8.81 4.73
C MET A 153 8.50 10.07 4.26
N LEU A 154 7.91 10.82 3.32
CA LEU A 154 8.47 12.09 2.85
C LEU A 154 8.49 13.15 3.95
N GLU A 155 7.43 13.25 4.77
CA GLU A 155 7.37 14.17 5.91
C GLU A 155 8.32 13.79 7.04
N LEU A 156 8.58 12.49 7.23
CA LEU A 156 9.48 11.98 8.25
C LEU A 156 10.95 12.32 7.94
N ALA A 157 11.36 12.14 6.68
CA ALA A 157 12.74 12.29 6.23
C ALA A 157 13.24 13.74 6.32
N SER A 158 14.54 13.94 6.50
CA SER A 158 15.12 15.30 6.41
C SER A 158 15.10 15.85 5.00
N LEU A 159 15.09 14.96 4.00
CA LEU A 159 14.92 15.30 2.60
C LEU A 159 13.89 14.36 1.96
N GLY A 160 12.65 14.81 1.90
CA GLY A 160 11.59 14.20 1.11
C GLY A 160 11.57 14.74 -0.32
N ILE A 161 11.62 13.86 -1.32
CA ILE A 161 11.58 14.17 -2.74
C ILE A 161 10.35 13.52 -3.36
N ALA A 162 9.50 14.32 -4.01
CA ALA A 162 8.40 13.79 -4.82
C ALA A 162 8.80 13.77 -6.30
N LEU A 163 8.56 12.67 -7.02
CA LEU A 163 8.76 12.62 -8.47
C LEU A 163 7.70 13.47 -9.19
N SER A 164 8.04 14.04 -10.35
CA SER A 164 7.14 14.98 -11.06
C SER A 164 5.84 14.32 -11.54
N ASN A 165 5.86 13.01 -11.81
CA ASN A 165 4.70 12.19 -12.14
C ASN A 165 3.83 11.83 -10.93
N GLY A 166 4.27 12.18 -9.72
CA GLY A 166 3.53 11.93 -8.48
C GLY A 166 2.32 12.82 -8.28
N SER A 167 1.47 12.42 -7.33
CA SER A 167 0.24 13.15 -7.02
C SER A 167 0.51 14.56 -6.48
N GLU A 168 -0.42 15.50 -6.69
CA GLU A 168 -0.31 16.85 -6.12
C GLU A 168 -0.21 16.84 -4.59
N LYS A 169 -0.87 15.88 -3.92
CA LYS A 169 -0.79 15.72 -2.46
C LYS A 169 0.63 15.33 -2.03
N THR A 170 1.26 14.41 -2.75
CA THR A 170 2.63 13.94 -2.49
C THR A 170 3.64 15.06 -2.74
N LYS A 171 3.47 15.80 -3.84
CA LYS A 171 4.32 16.95 -4.17
C LYS A 171 4.22 18.08 -3.15
N ALA A 172 3.03 18.30 -2.57
CA ALA A 172 2.81 19.35 -1.58
C ALA A 172 3.56 19.18 -0.26
N VAL A 173 3.94 17.94 0.11
CA VAL A 173 4.68 17.66 1.35
C VAL A 173 6.19 17.51 1.15
N ALA A 174 6.64 17.41 -0.10
CA ALA A 174 8.05 17.21 -0.43
C ALA A 174 8.86 18.50 -0.31
N ASN A 175 10.14 18.36 0.04
CA ASN A 175 11.10 19.48 0.03
C ASN A 175 11.53 19.83 -1.39
N VAL A 176 11.60 18.84 -2.27
CA VAL A 176 12.04 18.97 -3.66
C VAL A 176 11.11 18.17 -4.57
N ILE A 177 10.80 18.74 -5.73
CA ILE A 177 10.17 18.00 -6.83
C ILE A 177 11.27 17.55 -7.78
N GLY A 178 11.46 16.25 -7.91
CA GLY A 178 12.41 15.63 -8.83
C GLY A 178 11.85 15.44 -10.24
N ALA A 179 12.65 14.89 -11.14
CA ALA A 179 12.18 14.46 -12.47
C ALA A 179 11.22 13.26 -12.36
N SER A 180 10.58 12.88 -13.45
CA SER A 180 9.67 11.73 -13.46
C SER A 180 10.44 10.42 -13.34
N ASN A 181 9.73 9.33 -13.02
CA ASN A 181 10.28 7.98 -13.10
C ASN A 181 10.76 7.63 -14.53
N ASP A 182 10.11 8.16 -15.57
CA ASP A 182 10.49 7.96 -16.98
C ASP A 182 11.76 8.74 -17.39
N GLU A 183 12.22 9.65 -16.53
CA GLU A 183 13.41 10.51 -16.72
C GLU A 183 14.51 10.18 -15.69
N ASP A 184 14.53 8.96 -15.16
CA ASP A 184 15.49 8.51 -14.15
C ASP A 184 15.49 9.37 -12.85
N GLY A 185 14.32 9.91 -12.46
CA GLY A 185 14.20 10.85 -11.34
C GLY A 185 14.77 10.35 -10.02
N VAL A 186 14.64 9.05 -9.72
CA VAL A 186 15.25 8.42 -8.54
C VAL A 186 16.78 8.46 -8.62
N ALA A 187 17.37 8.07 -9.75
CA ALA A 187 18.82 8.06 -9.92
C ALA A 187 19.39 9.49 -9.86
N SER A 188 18.72 10.44 -10.51
CA SER A 188 19.07 11.86 -10.46
C SER A 188 19.09 12.40 -9.03
N ALA A 189 18.05 12.10 -8.24
CA ALA A 189 17.98 12.48 -6.84
C ALA A 189 19.13 11.88 -6.01
N ILE A 190 19.43 10.59 -6.19
CA ILE A 190 20.55 9.95 -5.49
C ILE A 190 21.87 10.64 -5.82
N TYR A 191 22.20 10.82 -7.10
CA TYR A 191 23.45 11.46 -7.50
C TYR A 191 23.56 12.92 -7.04
N GLN A 192 22.43 13.61 -6.89
CA GLN A 192 22.41 15.00 -6.51
C GLN A 192 22.45 15.21 -4.99
N TYR A 193 21.98 14.27 -4.17
CA TYR A 193 21.75 14.53 -2.73
C TYR A 193 22.35 13.51 -1.77
N ALA A 194 22.70 12.30 -2.22
CA ALA A 194 23.32 11.29 -1.36
C ALA A 194 24.84 11.32 -1.54
N PHE A 195 25.58 11.79 -0.53
CA PHE A 195 27.05 11.85 -0.52
C PHE A 195 27.62 11.38 0.81
#